data_AF-A0AAU4D1U0-F1
#
_entry.id   AF-A0AAU4D1U0-F1
#
_cell.length_a   1.000
_cell.length_b   1.000
_cell.length_c   1.000
_cell.angle_alpha   90.00
_cell.angle_beta   90.00
_cell.angle_gamma   90.00
#
_symmetry.space_group_name_H-M   'P 1'
#
loop_
_entity.id
_entity.type
_entity.pdbx_description
1 polymer ?
#
loop_
_entity_poly.entity_id
_entity_poly.type
_entity_poly.pdbx_seq_one_letter_code
_entity_poly.pdbx_strand_id
1 'polypeptide(L)'
;MTRIAKVATAAAAGIGLAVSLFAASPAYAGSNGQQILFCGFPQSVSSGLVTGTNHRNQSTWAEQFFGATGPADGCRQLPNNWWKDTVTIQWRAAGTVVKTTSCWVPTQQSGSDWTRCYY
;
A
#
# COMPACT_ATOMS: atom_id res chain seq x y z
N MET A 1 15.34 -65.35 24.78
CA MET A 1 13.92 -65.63 25.07
C MET A 1 13.07 -65.04 23.96
N THR A 2 12.19 -65.89 23.42
CA THR A 2 11.38 -65.73 22.21
C THR A 2 10.20 -64.77 22.43
N ARG A 3 9.78 -64.09 21.35
CA ARG A 3 8.67 -63.11 21.25
C ARG A 3 7.28 -63.76 21.35
N ILE A 4 6.26 -62.91 21.52
CA ILE A 4 4.84 -62.94 21.02
C ILE A 4 3.96 -62.30 22.12
N ALA A 5 3.60 -61.02 21.99
CA ALA A 5 2.43 -60.47 21.30
C ALA A 5 1.10 -60.69 22.02
N LYS A 6 0.45 -59.58 22.39
CA LYS A 6 -1.01 -59.50 22.56
C LYS A 6 -1.53 -58.47 21.56
N VAL A 7 -2.25 -58.97 20.57
CA VAL A 7 -3.21 -58.24 19.72
C VAL A 7 -4.46 -58.05 20.59
N ALA A 8 -5.06 -56.87 20.69
CA ALA A 8 -6.19 -56.34 19.91
C ALA A 8 -6.70 -55.14 20.77
N THR A 9 -7.37 -54.09 20.30
CA THR A 9 -8.41 -54.02 19.28
C THR A 9 -8.59 -52.53 18.93
N ALA A 10 -8.87 -52.25 17.67
CA ALA A 10 -9.15 -50.91 17.17
C ALA A 10 -10.45 -50.32 17.75
N ALA A 11 -10.45 -49.02 17.99
CA ALA A 11 -11.65 -48.18 17.92
C ALA A 11 -11.30 -46.93 17.11
N ALA A 12 -11.82 -46.91 15.88
CA ALA A 12 -11.84 -45.76 15.00
C ALA A 12 -12.77 -44.68 15.56
N ALA A 13 -12.39 -43.41 15.43
CA ALA A 13 -13.25 -42.29 15.04
C ALA A 13 -12.59 -40.96 15.45
N GLY A 14 -12.47 -40.05 14.48
CA GLY A 14 -12.15 -38.65 14.76
C GLY A 14 -11.00 -38.12 13.93
N ILE A 15 -11.23 -37.93 12.63
CA ILE A 15 -10.49 -36.93 11.85
C ILE A 15 -10.88 -35.57 12.43
N GLY A 16 -10.21 -35.17 13.51
CA GLY A 16 -10.26 -33.82 14.05
C GLY A 16 -9.17 -32.99 13.39
N LEU A 17 -9.32 -32.70 12.09
CA LEU A 17 -8.60 -31.60 11.45
C LEU A 17 -9.15 -30.31 12.07
N ALA A 18 -8.64 -29.96 13.25
CA ALA A 18 -8.74 -28.61 13.78
C ALA A 18 -7.87 -27.72 12.90
N VAL A 19 -8.39 -27.41 11.71
CA VAL A 19 -7.94 -26.27 10.92
C VAL A 19 -8.37 -25.07 11.76
N SER A 20 -7.48 -24.65 12.65
CA SER A 20 -7.55 -23.33 13.25
C SER A 20 -7.60 -22.36 12.07
N LEU A 21 -8.82 -21.95 11.72
CA LEU A 21 -9.11 -20.78 10.93
C LEU A 21 -8.51 -19.63 11.72
N PHE A 22 -7.21 -19.42 11.57
CA PHE A 22 -6.61 -18.13 11.82
C PHE A 22 -7.39 -17.21 10.91
N ALA A 23 -8.37 -16.51 11.49
CA ALA A 23 -9.00 -15.38 10.86
C ALA A 23 -7.82 -14.57 10.33
N ALA A 24 -7.71 -14.46 9.01
CA ALA A 24 -6.76 -13.55 8.41
C ALA A 24 -7.12 -12.21 9.03
N SER A 25 -6.28 -11.75 9.97
CA SER A 25 -6.39 -10.40 10.52
C SER A 25 -6.57 -9.50 9.31
N PRO A 26 -7.53 -8.55 9.31
CA PRO A 26 -7.65 -7.64 8.19
C PRO A 26 -6.24 -7.11 7.95
N ALA A 27 -5.69 -7.41 6.77
CA ALA A 27 -4.37 -6.93 6.41
C ALA A 27 -4.49 -5.42 6.53
N TYR A 28 -3.86 -4.87 7.56
CA TYR A 28 -3.93 -3.44 7.83
C TYR A 28 -3.46 -2.76 6.55
N ALA A 29 -4.40 -2.12 5.86
CA ALA A 29 -4.28 -0.78 5.33
C ALA A 29 -2.94 -0.15 5.77
N GLY A 30 -1.91 -0.26 4.92
CA GLY A 30 -0.60 0.36 5.14
C GLY A 30 -0.05 0.33 6.56
N SER A 31 0.22 -0.85 7.11
CA SER A 31 0.78 -0.96 8.48
C SER A 31 2.07 -0.17 8.72
N ASN A 32 2.74 0.32 7.66
CA ASN A 32 3.91 1.21 7.71
C ASN A 32 3.95 2.30 6.59
N GLY A 33 2.80 2.76 6.08
CA GLY A 33 2.77 3.85 5.10
C GLY A 33 1.39 4.18 4.54
N GLN A 34 1.34 5.10 3.57
CA GLN A 34 0.12 5.50 2.84
C GLN A 34 0.37 5.61 1.33
N GLN A 35 -0.69 5.45 0.56
CA GLN A 35 -0.77 5.81 -0.85
C GLN A 35 -1.02 7.31 -1.00
N ILE A 36 -0.73 7.86 -2.18
CA ILE A 36 -0.78 9.31 -2.41
C ILE A 36 -1.97 9.69 -3.30
N LEU A 37 -2.70 10.72 -2.86
CA LEU A 37 -3.62 11.50 -3.66
C LEU A 37 -2.95 12.82 -4.02
N PHE A 38 -2.66 13.04 -5.29
CA PHE A 38 -2.24 14.33 -5.81
C PHE A 38 -3.43 15.26 -5.90
N CYS A 39 -3.39 16.42 -5.25
CA CYS A 39 -4.54 17.31 -5.15
C CYS A 39 -4.18 18.77 -5.51
N GLY A 40 -5.16 19.52 -6.00
CA GLY A 40 -5.04 20.98 -6.17
C GLY A 40 -4.07 21.43 -7.26
N PHE A 41 -3.68 20.55 -8.18
CA PHE A 41 -2.85 20.91 -9.33
C PHE A 41 -3.68 21.53 -10.46
N PRO A 42 -3.16 22.52 -11.20
CA PRO A 42 -3.85 23.11 -12.34
C PRO A 42 -3.90 22.16 -13.54
N GLN A 43 -4.81 22.40 -14.48
CA GLN A 43 -4.97 21.58 -15.70
C GLN A 43 -3.72 21.51 -16.59
N SER A 44 -2.79 22.46 -16.44
CA SER A 44 -1.51 22.44 -17.17
C SER A 44 -0.55 21.34 -16.69
N VAL A 45 -0.76 20.80 -15.48
CA VAL A 45 0.07 19.71 -14.94
C VAL A 45 -0.41 18.38 -15.51
N SER A 46 0.48 17.70 -16.22
CA SER A 46 0.24 16.43 -16.88
C SER A 46 0.63 15.22 -16.04
N SER A 47 1.56 15.36 -15.08
CA SER A 47 1.97 14.27 -14.19
C SER A 47 2.56 14.75 -12.86
N GLY A 48 2.60 13.84 -11.90
CA GLY A 48 3.31 14.00 -10.63
C GLY A 48 4.24 12.81 -10.40
N LEU A 49 5.55 13.06 -10.27
CA LEU A 49 6.55 12.06 -9.92
C LEU A 49 6.89 12.19 -8.43
N VAL A 50 6.63 11.14 -7.66
CA VAL A 50 6.98 11.05 -6.24
C VAL A 50 8.33 10.37 -6.10
N THR A 51 9.20 10.93 -5.25
CA THR A 51 10.39 10.25 -4.74
C THR A 51 10.37 10.27 -3.21
N GLY A 52 10.80 9.18 -2.58
CA GLY A 52 10.87 9.11 -1.13
C GLY A 52 11.07 7.70 -0.59
N THR A 53 10.94 7.56 0.72
CA THR A 53 11.09 6.28 1.42
C THR A 53 9.76 5.53 1.41
N ASN A 54 9.77 4.27 0.96
CA ASN A 54 8.61 3.41 1.00
C ASN A 54 8.38 2.80 2.40
N HIS A 55 7.26 2.10 2.58
CA HIS A 55 6.94 1.35 3.81
C HIS A 55 7.98 0.29 4.23
N ARG A 56 8.94 -0.05 3.35
CA ARG A 56 10.05 -0.99 3.57
C ARG A 56 11.40 -0.31 3.83
N ASN A 57 11.42 1.00 4.14
CA ASN A 57 12.64 1.79 4.32
C ASN A 57 13.55 1.86 3.07
N GLN A 58 13.00 1.68 1.88
CA GLN A 58 13.76 1.77 0.63
C GLN A 58 13.43 3.08 -0.10
N SER A 59 14.45 3.71 -0.66
CA SER A 59 14.24 4.84 -1.58
C SER A 59 13.60 4.32 -2.87
N THR A 60 12.48 4.91 -3.25
CA THR A 60 11.70 4.53 -4.43
C THR A 60 11.12 5.76 -5.11
N TRP A 61 10.66 5.57 -6.34
CA TRP A 61 9.94 6.58 -7.09
C TRP A 61 8.78 5.95 -7.85
N ALA A 62 7.74 6.75 -8.12
CA ALA A 62 6.66 6.39 -9.02
C ALA A 62 6.03 7.65 -9.61
N GLU A 63 5.43 7.54 -10.78
CA GLU A 63 4.81 8.67 -11.49
C GLU A 63 3.37 8.34 -11.84
N GLN A 64 2.48 9.33 -11.67
CA GLN A 64 1.11 9.27 -12.14
C GLN A 64 0.88 10.30 -13.23
N PHE A 65 0.31 9.88 -14.35
CA PHE A 65 -0.17 10.77 -15.40
C PHE A 65 -1.64 11.15 -15.13
N PHE A 66 -1.98 12.42 -15.31
CA PHE A 66 -3.29 12.97 -14.95
C PHE A 66 -4.27 13.07 -16.12
N GLY A 67 -3.77 12.92 -17.35
CA GLY A 67 -4.54 13.15 -18.59
C GLY A 67 -4.76 14.64 -18.89
N ALA A 68 -5.41 14.94 -20.02
CA ALA A 68 -5.72 16.32 -20.45
C ALA A 68 -6.86 16.98 -19.66
N THR A 69 -7.61 16.19 -18.90
CA THR A 69 -8.69 16.65 -18.03
C THR A 69 -8.35 16.27 -16.61
N GLY A 70 -8.12 17.28 -15.76
CA GLY A 70 -8.02 17.07 -14.31
C GLY A 70 -9.28 16.40 -13.75
N PRO A 71 -9.23 15.76 -12.57
CA PRO A 71 -10.41 15.16 -11.95
C PRO A 71 -11.48 16.20 -11.70
N ALA A 72 -12.75 15.84 -11.92
CA ALA A 72 -13.88 16.59 -11.40
C ALA A 72 -13.78 16.76 -9.86
N ASP A 73 -13.12 15.81 -9.19
CA ASP A 73 -13.02 15.70 -7.73
C ASP A 73 -11.74 16.36 -7.16
N GLY A 74 -10.93 17.00 -8.00
CA GLY A 74 -9.73 17.75 -7.60
C GLY A 74 -8.48 16.94 -7.22
N CYS A 75 -8.56 15.61 -7.11
CA CYS A 75 -7.40 14.75 -6.83
C CYS A 75 -7.21 13.54 -7.76
N ARG A 76 -5.95 13.13 -8.01
CA ARG A 76 -5.56 11.91 -8.74
C ARG A 76 -4.86 10.92 -7.82
N GLN A 77 -5.25 9.65 -7.94
CA GLN A 77 -4.68 8.56 -7.16
C GLN A 77 -3.37 8.07 -7.78
N LEU A 78 -2.38 7.77 -6.94
CA LEU A 78 -1.22 6.95 -7.29
C LEU A 78 -1.30 5.62 -6.56
N PRO A 79 -2.07 4.65 -7.10
CA PRO A 79 -2.33 3.40 -6.42
C PRO A 79 -1.10 2.48 -6.39
N ASN A 80 -1.15 1.48 -5.52
CA ASN A 80 -0.19 0.37 -5.40
C ASN A 80 1.23 0.78 -4.98
N ASN A 81 1.41 2.01 -4.53
CA ASN A 81 2.69 2.50 -4.02
C ASN A 81 2.48 3.13 -2.65
N TRP A 82 3.32 2.73 -1.68
CA TRP A 82 3.15 3.05 -0.27
C TRP A 82 4.39 3.72 0.28
N TRP A 83 4.25 4.98 0.67
CA TRP A 83 5.32 5.82 1.23
C TRP A 83 5.09 6.13 2.70
N LYS A 84 6.12 6.69 3.32
CA LYS A 84 6.07 7.26 4.66
C LYS A 84 7.03 8.43 4.77
N ASP A 85 6.92 9.15 5.88
CA ASP A 85 7.72 10.33 6.19
C ASP A 85 7.57 11.39 5.08
N THR A 86 8.56 12.24 4.89
CA THR A 86 8.51 13.26 3.85
C THR A 86 8.87 12.66 2.47
N VAL A 87 7.96 12.81 1.52
CA VAL A 87 8.22 12.57 0.10
C VAL A 87 8.40 13.88 -0.65
N THR A 88 9.10 13.83 -1.77
CA THR A 88 9.22 14.93 -2.72
C THR A 88 8.37 14.63 -3.96
N ILE A 89 7.67 15.64 -4.47
CA ILE A 89 6.80 15.52 -5.64
C ILE A 89 7.28 16.52 -6.68
N GLN A 90 7.67 16.01 -7.85
CA GLN A 90 7.91 16.82 -9.04
C GLN A 90 6.64 16.85 -9.88
N TRP A 91 6.02 18.02 -9.95
CA TRP A 91 4.88 18.29 -10.82
C TRP A 91 5.37 18.68 -12.19
N ARG A 92 4.83 18.03 -13.22
CA ARG A 92 5.31 18.18 -14.59
C ARG A 92 4.19 18.63 -15.52
N ALA A 93 4.51 19.52 -16.43
CA ALA A 93 3.67 19.93 -17.55
C ALA A 93 4.38 19.56 -18.85
N ALA A 94 3.73 18.79 -19.72
CA ALA A 94 4.32 18.32 -20.98
C ALA A 94 5.71 17.69 -20.79
N GLY A 95 5.88 16.88 -19.73
CA GLY A 95 7.14 16.21 -19.40
C GLY A 95 8.21 17.08 -18.73
N THR A 96 8.00 18.39 -18.59
CA THR A 96 8.94 19.31 -17.92
C THR A 96 8.53 19.56 -16.48
N VAL A 97 9.47 19.54 -15.53
CA VAL A 97 9.20 19.90 -14.13
C VAL A 97 8.87 21.39 -14.04
N VAL A 98 7.67 21.70 -13.56
CA VAL A 98 7.19 23.08 -13.36
C VAL A 98 7.19 23.49 -11.89
N LYS A 99 7.10 22.51 -10.98
CA LYS A 99 7.11 22.75 -9.54
C LYS A 99 7.60 21.51 -8.80
N THR A 100 8.26 21.71 -7.66
CA THR A 100 8.60 20.64 -6.72
C THR A 100 8.01 20.98 -5.37
N THR A 101 7.31 20.04 -4.74
CA THR A 101 6.81 20.17 -3.37
C THR A 101 7.25 19.02 -2.48
N SER A 102 7.10 19.20 -1.17
CA SER A 102 7.26 18.14 -0.19
C SER A 102 5.91 17.83 0.44
N CYS A 103 5.66 16.56 0.72
CA CYS A 103 4.45 16.09 1.37
C CYS A 103 4.81 15.15 2.52
N TRP A 104 4.23 15.36 3.70
CA TRP A 104 4.36 14.43 4.81
C TRP A 104 3.35 13.29 4.66
N VAL A 105 3.84 12.06 4.72
CA VAL A 105 3.07 10.84 4.58
C VAL A 105 3.10 10.09 5.93
N PRO A 106 1.97 9.97 6.64
CA PRO A 106 1.96 9.25 7.90
C PRO A 106 2.33 7.78 7.70
N THR A 107 2.93 7.16 8.71
CA THR A 107 3.16 5.71 8.71
C THR A 107 1.87 4.93 8.96
N GLN A 108 0.89 5.54 9.64
CA GLN A 108 -0.41 4.95 9.92
C GLN A 108 -1.49 6.03 9.92
N GLN A 109 -2.64 5.73 9.32
CA GLN A 109 -3.83 6.57 9.35
C GLN A 109 -5.06 5.69 9.57
N SER A 110 -5.89 6.04 10.54
CA SER A 110 -7.11 5.28 10.81
C SER A 110 -8.15 5.54 9.71
N GLY A 111 -8.67 4.47 9.10
CA GLY A 111 -9.83 4.54 8.20
C GLY A 111 -9.54 5.01 6.78
N SER A 112 -8.27 5.12 6.36
CA SER A 112 -7.89 5.46 4.99
C SER A 112 -6.49 4.95 4.67
N ASP A 113 -6.29 4.52 3.43
CA ASP A 113 -4.98 4.18 2.86
C ASP A 113 -4.30 5.36 2.17
N TRP A 114 -4.96 6.51 2.16
CA TRP A 114 -4.61 7.64 1.31
C TRP A 114 -4.22 8.87 2.13
N THR A 115 -3.08 9.46 1.77
CA THR A 115 -2.69 10.81 2.17
C THR A 115 -2.85 11.78 1.00
N ARG A 116 -3.27 13.02 1.29
CA ARG A 116 -3.40 14.07 0.27
C ARG A 116 -2.14 14.92 0.22
N CYS A 117 -1.58 15.04 -0.97
CA CYS A 117 -0.42 15.88 -1.25
C CYS A 117 -0.79 16.97 -2.25
N TYR A 118 -0.51 18.21 -1.90
CA TYR A 118 -0.96 19.38 -2.66
C TYR A 118 0.13 19.96 -3.56
N TYR A 119 -0.32 20.53 -4.68
CA TYR A 119 0.50 21.21 -5.69
C TYR A 119 1.25 22.42 -5.17
#